data_AF-A0A959NYN4-F1
#
_entry.id   AF-A0A959NYN4-F1
#
_cell.length_a   1.000
_cell.length_b   1.000
_cell.length_c   1.000
_cell.angle_alpha   90.00
_cell.angle_beta   90.00
_cell.angle_gamma   90.00
#
_symmetry.space_group_name_H-M   'P 1'
#
loop_
_entity.id
_entity.type
_entity.pdbx_description
1 polymer ?
#
loop_
_entity_poly.entity_id
_entity_poly.type
_entity_poly.pdbx_seq_one_letter_code
_entity_poly.pdbx_strand_id
1 'polypeptide(L)'
;MKIFKKNNEDHLFNINQFTFSNTKRKLDIHSIYTALPRNIGNVNFDIYDYNTLFNDEGTKEIIRCGKTIGCFYIESPGMRSLLKRLSCDTFEMLTAASSVIRPGVAESGMMQEFIARHKNPKKRKYLLSEMEEYLGETYGVMIYQEDVIKIAHHIAGLSLEEADLLRRAMSGKMRSKEAMQGLKDKFFFSCKDKGHTQNISNELWRQIESFAGYAFCKAHSASFALLSFQVAYLKVHYPAEFMASVLSNRGGYYSPAVYIQESKRMGLIIKLPSINKSEYEYTGKNRQIQMGFMSIKNLSNTSINIIVEERKNGGSFYSLSNFFLRVNSGYEETVLLINCGPIDCLNQTHLTLMRLLDIY
;
A
#
# COMPACT_ATOMS: atom_id res chain seq x y z
N MET A 1 5.85 -7.85 -13.10
CA MET A 1 5.43 -6.44 -13.01
C MET A 1 6.29 -5.61 -13.97
N LYS A 2 5.98 -5.65 -15.26
CA LYS A 2 6.55 -4.78 -16.31
C LYS A 2 5.34 -4.21 -17.05
N ILE A 3 4.83 -3.10 -16.57
CA ILE A 3 3.82 -2.29 -17.25
C ILE A 3 4.34 -0.86 -17.15
N PHE A 4 4.22 -0.11 -18.25
CA PHE A 4 4.86 1.17 -18.58
C PHE A 4 6.22 1.04 -19.27
N LYS A 5 6.16 0.73 -20.58
CA LYS A 5 7.13 1.27 -21.55
C LYS A 5 6.90 2.78 -21.63
N LYS A 6 7.98 3.55 -21.52
CA LYS A 6 7.98 5.00 -21.74
C LYS A 6 7.73 5.25 -23.23
N ASN A 7 6.57 5.79 -23.59
CA ASN A 7 6.36 6.37 -24.92
C ASN A 7 7.05 7.74 -24.95
N ASN A 8 7.98 7.90 -25.89
CA ASN A 8 8.73 9.12 -26.15
C ASN A 8 7.92 10.04 -27.08
N GLU A 9 6.87 10.68 -26.58
CA GLU A 9 6.30 11.84 -27.26
C GLU A 9 6.06 12.96 -26.23
N ASP A 10 6.92 13.98 -26.33
CA ASP A 10 6.87 15.20 -25.55
C ASP A 10 5.61 16.00 -25.88
N HIS A 11 4.68 16.08 -24.93
CA HIS A 11 3.70 17.16 -24.88
C HIS A 11 4.13 18.14 -23.79
N LEU A 12 5.03 19.06 -24.18
CA LEU A 12 5.31 20.27 -23.42
C LEU A 12 4.03 21.10 -23.34
N PHE A 13 3.32 21.01 -22.21
CA PHE A 13 2.26 21.95 -21.89
C PHE A 13 2.87 23.35 -21.76
N ASN A 14 2.50 24.24 -22.68
CA ASN A 14 2.96 25.61 -22.73
C ASN A 14 2.31 26.40 -21.56
N ILE A 15 3.08 26.61 -20.50
CA ILE A 15 2.65 27.31 -19.26
C ILE A 15 2.24 28.77 -19.51
N ASN A 16 2.59 29.37 -20.66
CA ASN A 16 2.26 30.75 -20.98
C ASN A 16 0.79 31.00 -21.36
N GLN A 17 -0.09 29.98 -21.34
CA GLN A 17 -1.53 30.16 -21.57
C GLN A 17 -2.34 30.49 -20.31
N PHE A 18 -1.74 30.49 -19.11
CA PHE A 18 -2.44 30.83 -17.87
C PHE A 18 -1.99 32.20 -17.34
N THR A 19 -2.69 33.26 -17.76
CA THR A 19 -2.63 34.55 -17.08
C THR A 19 -3.57 34.52 -15.87
N PHE A 20 -3.02 34.63 -14.66
CA PHE A 20 -3.82 34.78 -13.45
C PHE A 20 -4.44 36.19 -13.40
N SER A 21 -5.73 36.28 -13.73
CA SER A 21 -6.51 37.49 -13.43
C SER A 21 -6.84 37.51 -11.93
N ASN A 22 -6.49 38.62 -11.29
CA ASN A 22 -6.54 38.83 -9.85
C ASN A 22 -7.98 39.06 -9.36
N THR A 23 -8.84 38.05 -9.47
CA THR A 23 -10.22 38.10 -8.97
C THR A 23 -10.50 36.93 -8.03
N LYS A 24 -11.05 37.23 -6.85
CA LYS A 24 -11.57 36.28 -5.85
C LYS A 24 -12.72 35.44 -6.43
N ARG A 25 -12.42 34.55 -7.38
CA ARG A 25 -13.35 33.51 -7.83
C ARG A 25 -12.94 32.19 -7.19
N LYS A 26 -13.91 31.55 -6.54
CA LYS A 26 -13.86 30.12 -6.20
C LYS A 26 -13.27 29.39 -7.40
N LEU A 27 -12.13 28.72 -7.22
CA LEU A 27 -11.56 27.85 -8.23
C LEU A 27 -12.59 26.75 -8.50
N ASP A 28 -13.35 26.89 -9.58
CA ASP A 28 -14.09 25.79 -10.16
C ASP A 28 -13.05 24.80 -10.66
N ILE A 29 -12.76 23.80 -9.84
CA ILE A 29 -11.92 22.67 -10.21
C ILE A 29 -12.71 21.90 -11.25
N HIS A 30 -12.53 22.25 -12.53
CA HIS A 30 -13.01 21.44 -13.64
C HIS A 30 -12.32 20.08 -13.55
N SER A 31 -13.06 19.08 -13.08
CA SER A 31 -12.60 17.70 -13.05
C SER A 31 -12.29 17.29 -14.48
N ILE A 32 -11.00 17.08 -14.79
CA ILE A 32 -10.50 16.67 -16.13
C ILE A 32 -11.14 15.35 -16.57
N TYR A 33 -11.63 14.56 -15.61
CA TYR A 33 -12.34 13.32 -15.83
C TYR A 33 -13.74 13.42 -15.22
N THR A 34 -14.73 12.82 -15.87
CA THR A 34 -16.02 12.56 -15.22
C THR A 34 -15.75 11.82 -13.91
N ALA A 35 -16.38 12.25 -12.82
CA ALA A 35 -16.27 11.52 -11.56
C ALA A 35 -16.64 10.06 -11.84
N LEU A 36 -15.72 9.13 -11.52
CA LEU A 36 -16.00 7.71 -11.65
C LEU A 36 -17.30 7.42 -10.89
N PRO A 37 -18.31 6.80 -11.52
CA PRO A 37 -19.58 6.55 -10.86
C PRO A 37 -19.33 5.71 -9.60
N ARG A 38 -19.62 6.29 -8.44
CA ARG A 38 -19.49 5.60 -7.15
C ARG A 38 -20.67 4.66 -7.01
N ASN A 39 -20.46 3.39 -7.31
CA ASN A 39 -21.50 2.38 -7.09
C ASN A 39 -21.41 1.88 -5.64
N ILE A 40 -22.13 2.55 -4.74
CA ILE A 40 -22.20 2.18 -3.32
C ILE A 40 -23.17 0.99 -3.12
N GLY A 41 -23.99 0.65 -4.12
CA GLY A 41 -24.81 -0.56 -4.15
C GLY A 41 -25.49 -0.91 -2.81
N ASN A 42 -25.30 -2.16 -2.35
CA ASN A 42 -25.85 -2.74 -1.12
C ASN A 42 -24.90 -2.63 0.10
N VAL A 43 -23.84 -1.81 0.05
CA VAL A 43 -22.92 -1.65 1.18
C VAL A 43 -23.14 -0.31 1.88
N ASN A 44 -23.25 -0.33 3.20
CA ASN A 44 -23.56 0.86 4.01
C ASN A 44 -22.33 1.74 4.30
N PHE A 45 -21.30 1.74 3.43
CA PHE A 45 -20.09 2.55 3.62
C PHE A 45 -19.53 3.07 2.29
N ASP A 46 -18.93 4.27 2.32
CA ASP A 46 -18.18 4.85 1.20
C ASP A 46 -16.67 4.78 1.51
N ILE A 47 -15.92 4.02 0.72
CA ILE A 47 -14.46 3.89 0.87
C ILE A 47 -13.69 5.19 0.59
N TYR A 48 -14.36 6.18 -0.01
CA TYR A 48 -13.83 7.53 -0.26
C TYR A 48 -14.21 8.55 0.81
N ASP A 49 -14.97 8.16 1.83
CA ASP A 49 -15.14 8.97 3.03
C ASP A 49 -13.90 8.83 3.92
N TYR A 50 -12.88 9.63 3.59
CA TYR A 50 -11.59 9.61 4.28
C TYR A 50 -11.68 10.03 5.74
N ASN A 51 -12.65 10.88 6.10
CA ASN A 51 -12.80 11.30 7.49
C ASN A 51 -13.25 10.12 8.36
N THR A 52 -14.24 9.35 7.89
CA THR A 52 -14.67 8.13 8.57
C THR A 52 -13.54 7.10 8.61
N LEU A 53 -12.85 6.91 7.49
CA LEU A 53 -11.76 5.94 7.37
C LEU A 53 -10.58 6.20 8.32
N PHE A 54 -10.12 7.45 8.41
CA PHE A 54 -8.98 7.82 9.24
C PHE A 54 -9.30 7.84 10.73
N ASN A 55 -10.58 7.96 11.09
CA ASN A 55 -11.03 7.97 12.48
C ASN A 55 -11.54 6.61 12.97
N ASP A 56 -11.67 5.60 12.10
CA ASP A 56 -12.11 4.25 12.48
C ASP A 56 -11.12 3.58 13.44
N GLU A 57 -11.56 3.34 14.67
CA GLU A 57 -10.69 2.82 15.74
C GLU A 57 -10.20 1.40 15.44
N GLY A 58 -11.02 0.56 14.81
CA GLY A 58 -10.60 -0.80 14.43
C GLY A 58 -9.45 -0.78 13.41
N THR A 59 -9.54 0.11 12.41
CA THR A 59 -8.50 0.31 11.39
C THR A 59 -7.20 0.83 12.02
N LYS A 60 -7.30 1.88 12.83
CA LYS A 60 -6.15 2.43 13.57
C LYS A 60 -5.49 1.38 14.46
N GLU A 61 -6.28 0.59 15.19
CA GLU A 61 -5.79 -0.45 16.08
C GLU A 61 -4.97 -1.53 15.35
N ILE A 62 -5.42 -2.01 14.19
CA ILE A 62 -4.62 -3.00 13.44
C ILE A 62 -3.33 -2.40 12.89
N ILE A 63 -3.32 -1.11 12.52
CA ILE A 63 -2.13 -0.39 12.06
C ILE A 63 -1.16 -0.21 13.23
N ARG A 64 -1.64 0.34 14.35
CA ARG A 64 -0.90 0.56 15.60
C ARG A 64 -0.24 -0.73 16.11
N CYS A 65 -0.97 -1.84 16.05
CA CYS A 65 -0.49 -3.16 16.44
C CYS A 65 0.30 -3.91 15.35
N GLY A 66 0.50 -3.34 14.15
CA GLY A 66 1.20 -4.00 13.03
C GLY A 66 0.56 -5.32 12.59
N LYS A 67 -0.77 -5.45 12.73
CA LYS A 67 -1.59 -6.60 12.29
C LYS A 67 -2.03 -6.42 10.83
N THR A 68 -1.10 -6.07 9.97
CA THR A 68 -1.33 -5.54 8.62
C THR A 68 -0.91 -6.52 7.51
N ILE A 69 -0.77 -7.82 7.81
CA ILE A 69 -0.54 -8.85 6.77
C ILE A 69 -1.68 -8.81 5.74
N GLY A 70 -1.34 -8.80 4.46
CA GLY A 70 -2.28 -8.63 3.35
C GLY A 70 -2.61 -7.16 3.02
N CYS A 71 -2.27 -6.20 3.89
CA CYS A 71 -2.52 -4.79 3.64
C CYS A 71 -1.43 -4.20 2.74
N PHE A 72 -1.86 -3.55 1.66
CA PHE A 72 -0.97 -2.92 0.68
C PHE A 72 0.05 -1.99 1.36
N TYR A 73 1.31 -2.09 0.94
CA TYR A 73 2.44 -1.24 1.35
C TYR A 73 2.90 -1.39 2.81
N ILE A 74 2.05 -1.92 3.69
CA ILE A 74 2.28 -1.92 5.15
C ILE A 74 2.40 -3.33 5.77
N GLU A 75 2.54 -4.37 4.96
CA GLU A 75 2.57 -5.76 5.43
C GLU A 75 3.97 -6.33 5.73
N SER A 76 5.05 -5.67 5.31
CA SER A 76 6.42 -6.20 5.49
C SER A 76 6.81 -6.29 6.97
N PRO A 77 7.71 -7.23 7.38
CA PRO A 77 8.15 -7.36 8.77
C PRO A 77 8.73 -6.07 9.34
N GLY A 78 9.58 -5.39 8.56
CA GLY A 78 10.22 -4.13 8.96
C GLY A 78 9.20 -3.01 9.16
N MET A 79 8.25 -2.86 8.22
CA MET A 79 7.18 -1.88 8.34
C MET A 79 6.29 -2.16 9.56
N ARG A 80 5.83 -3.40 9.73
CA ARG A 80 5.01 -3.80 10.89
C ARG A 80 5.69 -3.53 12.23
N SER A 81 7.00 -3.77 12.31
CA SER A 81 7.80 -3.43 13.49
C SER A 81 7.85 -1.92 13.72
N LEU A 82 8.05 -1.13 12.66
CA LEU A 82 8.05 0.32 12.72
C LEU A 82 6.70 0.89 13.18
N LEU A 83 5.58 0.41 12.62
CA LEU A 83 4.23 0.85 13.00
C LEU A 83 3.98 0.67 14.51
N LYS A 84 4.36 -0.48 15.06
CA LYS A 84 4.29 -0.76 16.51
C LYS A 84 5.16 0.20 17.32
N ARG A 85 6.39 0.44 16.88
CA ARG A 85 7.32 1.34 17.58
C ARG A 85 6.82 2.78 17.57
N LEU A 86 6.13 3.20 16.52
CA LEU A 86 5.51 4.51 16.41
C LEU A 86 4.11 4.59 17.01
N SER A 87 3.52 3.46 17.45
CA SER A 87 2.09 3.41 17.80
C SER A 87 1.23 4.15 16.77
N CYS A 88 1.48 3.86 15.49
CA CYS A 88 0.98 4.65 14.37
C CYS A 88 -0.55 4.74 14.40
N ASP A 89 -1.08 5.96 14.51
CA ASP A 89 -2.50 6.20 14.77
C ASP A 89 -3.18 7.19 13.82
N THR A 90 -2.39 7.90 13.01
CA THR A 90 -2.86 8.99 12.14
C THR A 90 -2.39 8.77 10.71
N PHE A 91 -3.12 9.34 9.75
CA PHE A 91 -2.74 9.34 8.33
C PHE A 91 -1.34 9.92 8.08
N GLU A 92 -1.00 11.02 8.75
CA GLU A 92 0.27 11.73 8.63
C GLU A 92 1.43 10.86 9.15
N MET A 93 1.23 10.24 10.33
CA MET A 93 2.19 9.29 10.90
C MET A 93 2.43 8.10 9.99
N LEU A 94 1.38 7.56 9.36
CA LEU A 94 1.55 6.45 8.42
C LEU A 94 2.34 6.88 7.19
N THR A 95 2.03 8.06 6.67
CA THR A 95 2.74 8.69 5.54
C THR A 95 4.22 8.94 5.87
N ALA A 96 4.54 9.31 7.11
CA ALA A 96 5.91 9.44 7.59
C ALA A 96 6.59 8.07 7.75
N ALA A 97 5.90 7.09 8.35
CA ALA A 97 6.41 5.74 8.56
C ALA A 97 6.80 5.05 7.24
N SER A 98 5.95 5.15 6.21
CA SER A 98 6.25 4.65 4.85
C SER A 98 7.43 5.35 4.20
N SER A 99 7.58 6.65 4.44
CA SER A 99 8.75 7.37 3.95
C SER A 99 10.03 6.93 4.69
N VAL A 100 10.03 6.70 6.00
CA VAL A 100 11.30 6.44 6.72
C VAL A 100 11.80 4.99 6.64
N ILE A 101 10.96 4.01 6.29
CA ILE A 101 11.34 2.58 6.26
C ILE A 101 12.18 2.19 5.02
N ARG A 102 13.26 2.92 4.77
CA ARG A 102 14.15 2.71 3.61
C ARG A 102 15.58 2.44 4.06
N PRO A 103 16.35 1.56 3.37
CA PRO A 103 17.69 1.18 3.79
C PRO A 103 18.59 2.37 4.13
N GLY A 104 18.71 3.36 3.23
CA GLY A 104 19.57 4.51 3.45
C GLY A 104 19.11 5.48 4.56
N VAL A 105 17.80 5.54 4.86
CA VAL A 105 17.27 6.34 5.99
C VAL A 105 17.52 5.62 7.33
N ALA A 106 17.53 4.28 7.31
CA ALA A 106 17.84 3.48 8.48
C ALA A 106 19.33 3.54 8.82
N GLU A 107 20.21 3.51 7.82
CA GLU A 107 21.67 3.61 7.97
C GLU A 107 22.12 4.98 8.48
N SER A 108 21.46 6.08 8.08
CA SER A 108 21.81 7.43 8.53
C SER A 108 21.41 7.75 9.98
N GLY A 109 20.72 6.83 10.67
CA GLY A 109 20.19 7.05 12.03
C GLY A 109 18.92 7.93 12.07
N MET A 110 18.49 8.49 10.94
CA MET A 110 17.33 9.37 10.85
C MET A 110 16.03 8.69 11.29
N MET A 111 15.83 7.42 10.90
CA MET A 111 14.67 6.65 11.37
C MET A 111 14.67 6.51 12.90
N GLN A 112 15.84 6.33 13.52
CA GLN A 112 15.95 6.20 14.97
C GLN A 112 15.64 7.54 15.66
N GLU A 113 16.15 8.64 15.11
CA GLU A 113 15.90 9.99 15.62
C GLU A 113 14.41 10.34 15.53
N PHE A 114 13.76 10.07 14.39
CA PHE A 114 12.31 10.27 14.24
C PHE A 114 11.51 9.51 15.30
N ILE A 115 11.81 8.23 15.52
CA ILE A 115 11.16 7.40 16.54
C ILE A 115 11.44 7.95 17.95
N ALA A 116 12.67 8.40 18.23
CA ALA A 116 13.04 8.95 19.53
C ALA A 116 12.29 10.25 19.86
N ARG A 117 12.13 11.14 18.88
CA ARG A 117 11.39 12.41 19.00
C ARG A 117 9.88 12.22 19.05
N HIS A 118 9.37 11.22 18.33
CA HIS A 118 7.98 10.82 18.42
C HIS A 118 7.63 10.39 19.85
N LYS A 119 8.42 9.46 20.42
CA LYS A 119 8.20 8.89 21.77
C LYS A 119 8.48 9.85 22.92
N ASN A 120 9.40 10.79 22.75
CA ASN A 120 9.80 11.70 23.81
C ASN A 120 9.75 13.16 23.33
N PRO A 121 8.71 13.92 23.73
CA PRO A 121 8.59 15.34 23.40
C PRO A 121 9.82 16.18 23.80
N LYS A 122 10.55 15.82 24.87
CA LYS A 122 11.77 16.53 25.30
C LYS A 122 12.93 16.42 24.30
N LYS A 123 12.87 15.46 23.37
CA LYS A 123 13.85 15.29 22.30
C LYS A 123 13.52 16.08 21.03
N ARG A 124 12.34 16.70 20.95
CA ARG A 124 11.94 17.55 19.81
C ARG A 124 12.72 18.86 19.88
N LYS A 125 13.94 18.83 19.36
CA LYS A 125 14.84 19.98 19.28
C LYS A 125 14.86 20.50 17.85
N TYR A 126 14.55 21.77 17.71
CA TYR A 126 14.65 22.50 16.46
C TYR A 126 15.91 23.36 16.51
N LEU A 127 16.59 23.49 15.38
CA LEU A 127 17.77 24.36 15.28
C LEU A 127 17.35 25.83 15.44
N LEU A 128 16.19 26.17 14.87
CA LEU A 128 15.53 27.47 14.97
C LEU A 128 14.07 27.22 15.36
N SER A 129 13.49 28.05 16.22
CA SER A 129 12.09 27.92 16.65
C SER A 129 11.11 27.94 15.47
N GLU A 130 11.36 28.75 14.46
CA GLU A 130 10.56 28.86 13.23
C GLU A 130 10.45 27.54 12.46
N MET A 131 11.41 26.61 12.62
CA MET A 131 11.36 25.32 11.94
C MET A 131 10.21 24.43 12.43
N GLU A 132 9.68 24.69 13.62
CA GLU A 132 8.54 23.95 14.15
C GLU A 132 7.28 24.12 13.29
N GLU A 133 7.08 25.30 12.69
CA GLU A 133 5.96 25.55 11.78
C GLU A 133 6.00 24.61 10.55
N TYR A 134 7.20 24.37 10.01
CA TYR A 134 7.37 23.64 8.76
C TYR A 134 7.61 22.14 8.93
N LEU A 135 8.26 21.75 10.04
CA LEU A 135 8.66 20.38 10.35
C LEU A 135 7.99 19.83 11.62
N GLY A 136 6.96 20.49 12.14
CA GLY A 136 6.23 20.06 13.34
C GLY A 136 5.67 18.65 13.21
N GLU A 137 5.08 18.34 12.04
CA GLU A 137 4.52 17.02 11.72
C GLU A 137 5.56 15.88 11.82
N THR A 138 6.83 16.19 11.56
CA THR A 138 7.94 15.22 11.54
C THR A 138 8.90 15.42 12.71
N TYR A 139 8.50 16.19 13.72
CA TYR A 139 9.27 16.47 14.93
C TYR A 139 10.64 17.11 14.65
N GLY A 140 10.73 17.94 13.61
CA GLY A 140 11.97 18.60 13.20
C GLY A 140 12.93 17.71 12.40
N VAL A 141 12.49 16.52 11.98
CA VAL A 141 13.27 15.62 11.12
C VAL A 141 12.81 15.80 9.68
N MET A 142 13.70 16.16 8.76
CA MET A 142 13.34 16.20 7.33
C MET A 142 13.12 14.77 6.81
N ILE A 143 11.91 14.49 6.32
CA ILE A 143 11.50 13.17 5.80
C ILE A 143 11.05 13.27 4.34
N TYR A 144 10.65 14.45 3.90
CA TYR A 144 10.11 14.69 2.57
C TYR A 144 11.00 15.60 1.72
N GLN A 145 10.88 15.45 0.41
CA GLN A 145 11.44 16.38 -0.56
C GLN A 145 10.90 17.80 -0.37
N GLU A 146 9.63 17.90 -0.01
CA GLU A 146 8.93 19.13 0.29
C GLU A 146 9.46 19.79 1.57
N ASP A 147 10.00 19.03 2.53
CA ASP A 147 10.62 19.59 3.74
C ASP A 147 11.90 20.37 3.39
N VAL A 148 12.71 19.84 2.47
CA VAL A 148 13.91 20.53 1.97
C VAL A 148 13.53 21.84 1.30
N ILE A 149 12.48 21.84 0.48
CA ILE A 149 11.99 23.06 -0.18
C ILE A 149 11.52 24.08 0.86
N LYS A 150 10.71 23.65 1.85
CA LYS A 150 10.22 24.53 2.91
C LYS A 150 11.36 25.17 3.70
N ILE A 151 12.36 24.39 4.11
CA ILE A 151 13.51 24.92 4.86
C ILE A 151 14.36 25.85 4.00
N ALA A 152 14.64 25.47 2.75
CA ALA A 152 15.40 26.31 1.83
C ALA A 152 14.72 27.67 1.58
N HIS A 153 13.39 27.67 1.42
CA HIS A 153 12.63 28.90 1.18
C HIS A 153 12.37 29.69 2.47
N HIS A 154 11.65 29.09 3.42
CA HIS A 154 11.15 29.77 4.61
C HIS A 154 12.18 29.92 5.72
N ILE A 155 13.30 29.19 5.72
CA ILE A 155 14.34 29.35 6.74
C ILE A 155 15.60 29.96 6.13
N ALA A 156 16.10 29.45 5.00
CA ALA A 156 17.31 29.98 4.38
C ALA A 156 17.08 31.21 3.49
N GLY A 157 15.85 31.46 3.02
CA GLY A 157 15.52 32.66 2.24
C GLY A 157 15.69 32.52 0.73
N LEU A 158 15.87 31.30 0.20
CA LEU A 158 15.88 31.07 -1.25
C LEU A 158 14.49 31.30 -1.86
N SER A 159 14.41 31.61 -3.15
CA SER A 159 13.13 31.54 -3.88
C SER A 159 12.63 30.09 -3.99
N LEU A 160 11.33 29.88 -4.26
CA LEU A 160 10.77 28.53 -4.46
C LEU A 160 11.41 27.80 -5.64
N GLU A 161 11.76 28.53 -6.71
CA GLU A 161 12.46 27.97 -7.87
C GLU A 161 13.86 27.48 -7.48
N GLU A 162 14.62 28.29 -6.74
CA GLU A 162 15.95 27.91 -6.26
C GLU A 162 15.89 26.77 -5.24
N ALA A 163 14.87 26.73 -4.39
CA ALA A 163 14.63 25.66 -3.45
C ALA A 163 14.32 24.33 -4.16
N ASP A 164 13.52 24.32 -5.23
CA ASP A 164 13.32 23.12 -6.04
C ASP A 164 14.59 22.72 -6.80
N LEU A 165 15.36 23.69 -7.30
CA LEU A 165 16.64 23.42 -7.95
C LEU A 165 17.61 22.75 -6.97
N LEU A 166 17.68 23.24 -5.73
CA LEU A 166 18.45 22.62 -4.64
C LEU A 166 18.00 21.18 -4.39
N ARG A 167 16.70 20.95 -4.23
CA ARG A 167 16.14 19.59 -4.05
C ARG A 167 16.51 18.65 -5.21
N ARG A 168 16.44 19.13 -6.46
CA ARG A 168 16.81 18.36 -7.66
C ARG A 168 18.30 18.03 -7.68
N ALA A 169 19.15 19.00 -7.32
CA ALA A 169 20.58 18.81 -7.23
C ALA A 169 20.94 17.74 -6.18
N MET A 170 20.33 17.82 -5.00
CA MET A 170 20.52 16.87 -3.90
C MET A 170 19.97 15.47 -4.20
N SER A 171 19.05 15.32 -5.15
CA SER A 171 18.54 14.01 -5.57
C SER A 171 19.50 13.27 -6.54
N GLY A 172 20.70 13.81 -6.78
CA GLY A 172 21.65 13.27 -7.79
C GLY A 172 21.18 13.46 -9.23
N LYS A 173 20.11 14.23 -9.45
CA LYS A 173 19.53 14.47 -10.79
C LYS A 173 20.23 15.61 -11.52
N MET A 174 21.00 16.46 -10.84
CA MET A 174 21.91 17.41 -11.48
C MET A 174 23.34 16.87 -11.48
N ARG A 175 24.01 16.95 -12.64
CA ARG A 175 25.33 16.35 -12.89
C ARG A 175 26.52 17.32 -12.82
N SER A 176 26.28 18.63 -12.73
CA SER A 176 27.35 19.63 -12.69
C SER A 176 27.73 19.98 -11.26
N LYS A 177 29.01 19.84 -10.93
CA LYS A 177 29.57 20.25 -9.63
C LYS A 177 29.52 21.77 -9.46
N GLU A 178 29.69 22.50 -10.55
CA GLU A 178 29.68 23.95 -10.61
C GLU A 178 28.30 24.50 -10.24
N ALA A 179 27.23 23.90 -10.77
CA ALA A 179 25.85 24.27 -10.43
C ALA A 179 25.53 24.02 -8.94
N MET A 180 26.04 22.93 -8.36
CA MET A 180 25.87 22.64 -6.93
C MET A 180 26.63 23.65 -6.06
N GLN A 181 27.85 24.02 -6.44
CA GLN A 181 28.61 25.04 -5.72
C GLN A 181 27.91 26.40 -5.75
N GLY A 182 27.41 26.82 -6.92
CA GLY A 182 26.66 28.08 -7.03
C GLY A 182 25.38 28.09 -6.19
N LEU A 183 24.66 26.96 -6.10
CA LEU A 183 23.51 26.81 -5.20
C LEU A 183 23.91 26.90 -3.73
N LYS A 184 25.02 26.27 -3.36
CA LYS A 184 25.58 26.32 -2.00
C LYS A 184 25.92 27.76 -1.60
N ASP A 185 26.63 28.49 -2.47
CA ASP A 185 27.02 29.87 -2.20
C ASP A 185 25.79 30.78 -2.04
N LYS A 186 24.78 30.61 -2.92
CA LYS A 186 23.49 31.30 -2.79
C LYS A 186 22.76 30.97 -1.50
N PHE A 187 22.76 29.71 -1.07
CA PHE A 187 22.14 29.28 0.18
C PHE A 187 22.77 30.01 1.39
N PHE A 188 24.10 30.05 1.46
CA PHE A 188 24.81 30.73 2.55
C PHE A 188 24.62 32.24 2.51
N PHE A 189 24.63 32.84 1.32
CA PHE A 189 24.33 34.27 1.14
C PHE A 189 22.91 34.60 1.64
N SER A 190 21.92 33.80 1.25
CA SER A 190 20.52 34.01 1.66
C SER A 190 20.34 33.84 3.16
N CYS A 191 21.00 32.84 3.77
CA CYS A 191 20.98 32.67 5.22
C CYS A 191 21.56 33.89 5.95
N LYS A 192 22.66 34.46 5.42
CA LYS A 192 23.29 35.66 5.99
C LYS A 192 22.37 36.88 5.85
N ASP A 193 21.74 37.07 4.70
CA ASP A 193 20.78 38.16 4.46
C ASP A 193 19.58 38.07 5.41
N LYS A 194 19.17 36.84 5.74
CA LYS A 194 18.14 36.57 6.75
C LYS A 194 18.61 36.69 8.21
N GLY A 195 19.88 37.04 8.44
CA GLY A 195 20.44 37.23 9.78
C GLY A 195 20.88 35.96 10.51
N HIS A 196 20.96 34.81 9.83
CA HIS A 196 21.43 33.57 10.46
C HIS A 196 22.94 33.57 10.67
N THR A 197 23.38 33.05 11.81
CA THR A 197 24.81 32.86 12.09
C THR A 197 25.42 31.79 11.19
N GLN A 198 26.72 31.88 10.93
CA GLN A 198 27.44 30.88 10.13
C GLN A 198 27.25 29.44 10.67
N ASN A 199 27.21 29.28 11.99
CA ASN A 199 27.02 27.97 12.63
C ASN A 199 25.65 27.37 12.28
N ILE A 200 24.59 28.19 12.33
CA ILE A 200 23.23 27.76 11.98
C ILE A 200 23.16 27.40 10.50
N SER A 201 23.69 28.26 9.61
CA SER A 201 23.71 28.03 8.17
C SER A 201 24.47 26.75 7.81
N ASN A 202 25.62 26.50 8.45
CA ASN A 202 26.41 25.28 8.25
C ASN A 202 25.64 24.04 8.69
N GLU A 203 24.94 24.10 9.83
CA GLU A 203 24.16 22.98 10.34
C GLU A 203 22.93 22.70 9.48
N LEU A 204 22.22 23.72 9.00
CA LEU A 204 21.12 23.58 8.04
C LEU A 204 21.60 22.90 6.76
N TRP A 205 22.72 23.38 6.20
CA TRP A 205 23.30 22.80 4.99
C TRP A 205 23.68 21.32 5.22
N ARG A 206 24.34 21.01 6.34
CA ARG A 206 24.70 19.64 6.72
C ARG A 206 23.48 18.73 6.79
N GLN A 207 22.38 19.18 7.39
CA GLN A 207 21.15 18.40 7.47
C GLN A 207 20.54 18.17 6.08
N ILE A 208 20.48 19.18 5.22
CA ILE A 208 19.99 19.06 3.84
C ILE A 208 20.86 18.09 3.03
N GLU A 209 22.18 18.22 3.11
CA GLU A 209 23.15 17.38 2.39
C GLU A 209 23.11 15.93 2.87
N SER A 210 23.00 15.69 4.18
CA SER A 210 22.86 14.32 4.73
C SER A 210 21.58 13.61 4.25
N PHE A 211 20.60 14.39 3.80
CA PHE A 211 19.32 13.92 3.32
C PHE A 211 19.26 13.77 1.78
N ALA A 212 20.26 14.32 1.09
CA ALA A 212 20.45 14.17 -0.34
C ALA A 212 20.50 12.68 -0.72
N GLY A 213 19.65 12.27 -1.68
CA GLY A 213 19.53 10.88 -2.12
C GLY A 213 18.48 10.03 -1.38
N TYR A 214 17.99 10.46 -0.21
CA TYR A 214 17.00 9.70 0.58
C TYR A 214 15.63 10.39 0.73
N ALA A 215 15.54 11.66 0.30
CA ALA A 215 14.30 12.42 0.27
C ALA A 215 13.19 11.77 -0.56
N PHE A 216 11.97 11.76 -0.04
CA PHE A 216 10.81 11.16 -0.71
C PHE A 216 9.72 12.17 -0.95
N CYS A 217 9.03 12.02 -2.07
CA CYS A 217 7.89 12.88 -2.36
C CYS A 217 6.75 12.57 -1.40
N LYS A 218 6.34 13.57 -0.61
CA LYS A 218 5.25 13.46 0.37
C LYS A 218 3.94 13.06 -0.32
N ALA A 219 3.62 13.69 -1.44
CA ALA A 219 2.38 13.40 -2.19
C ALA A 219 2.31 11.94 -2.65
N HIS A 220 3.44 11.38 -3.11
CA HIS A 220 3.50 9.96 -3.47
C HIS A 220 3.27 9.06 -2.26
N SER A 221 3.96 9.32 -1.14
CA SER A 221 3.77 8.57 0.11
C SER A 221 2.33 8.64 0.61
N ALA A 222 1.74 9.84 0.59
CA ALA A 222 0.38 10.09 1.04
C ALA A 222 -0.66 9.31 0.22
N SER A 223 -0.49 9.24 -1.11
CA SER A 223 -1.38 8.44 -1.96
C SER A 223 -1.34 6.94 -1.64
N PHE A 224 -0.17 6.42 -1.26
CA PHE A 224 -0.01 5.01 -0.89
C PHE A 224 -0.53 4.75 0.54
N ALA A 225 -0.27 5.67 1.48
CA ALA A 225 -0.81 5.60 2.83
C ALA A 225 -2.34 5.63 2.83
N LEU A 226 -2.96 6.41 1.93
CA LEU A 226 -4.42 6.44 1.78
C LEU A 226 -4.95 5.06 1.38
N LEU A 227 -4.36 4.44 0.36
CA LEU A 227 -4.73 3.09 -0.06
C LEU A 227 -4.49 2.07 1.05
N SER A 228 -3.41 2.21 1.82
CA SER A 228 -3.14 1.36 2.99
C SER A 228 -4.24 1.45 4.05
N PHE A 229 -4.75 2.65 4.34
CA PHE A 229 -5.90 2.84 5.24
C PHE A 229 -7.16 2.17 4.70
N GLN A 230 -7.46 2.37 3.42
CA GLN A 230 -8.64 1.78 2.77
C GLN A 230 -8.60 0.25 2.86
N VAL A 231 -7.44 -0.34 2.55
CA VAL A 231 -7.24 -1.79 2.61
C VAL A 231 -7.27 -2.30 4.06
N ALA A 232 -6.70 -1.57 5.01
CA ALA A 232 -6.76 -1.91 6.43
C ALA A 232 -8.22 -1.90 6.95
N TYR A 233 -9.03 -0.92 6.54
CA TYR A 233 -10.45 -0.88 6.86
C TYR A 233 -11.21 -2.07 6.32
N LEU A 234 -11.00 -2.44 5.05
CA LEU A 234 -11.60 -3.65 4.48
C LEU A 234 -11.17 -4.90 5.25
N LYS A 235 -9.92 -5.00 5.70
CA LYS A 235 -9.44 -6.10 6.54
C LYS A 235 -10.20 -6.20 7.86
N VAL A 236 -10.57 -5.07 8.47
CA VAL A 236 -11.26 -5.03 9.76
C VAL A 236 -12.74 -5.37 9.59
N HIS A 237 -13.42 -4.72 8.65
CA HIS A 237 -14.87 -4.74 8.53
C HIS A 237 -15.40 -5.84 7.59
N TYR A 238 -14.58 -6.28 6.63
CA TYR A 238 -14.89 -7.34 5.66
C TYR A 238 -13.77 -8.38 5.61
N PRO A 239 -13.38 -8.98 6.75
CA PRO A 239 -12.15 -9.77 6.86
C PRO A 239 -12.15 -11.01 5.97
N ALA A 240 -13.31 -11.66 5.76
CA ALA A 240 -13.40 -12.86 4.96
C ALA A 240 -13.27 -12.56 3.47
N GLU A 241 -14.04 -11.60 2.99
CA GLU A 241 -14.04 -11.08 1.63
C GLU A 241 -12.64 -10.55 1.29
N PHE A 242 -12.07 -9.73 2.17
CA PHE A 242 -10.73 -9.17 2.02
C PHE A 242 -9.66 -10.25 1.88
N MET A 243 -9.58 -11.20 2.83
CA MET A 243 -8.54 -12.23 2.79
C MET A 243 -8.74 -13.20 1.62
N ALA A 244 -9.98 -13.46 1.21
CA ALA A 244 -10.27 -14.22 -0.01
C ALA A 244 -9.76 -13.49 -1.27
N SER A 245 -9.95 -12.17 -1.37
CA SER A 245 -9.40 -11.37 -2.46
C SER A 245 -7.87 -11.33 -2.44
N VAL A 246 -7.24 -11.22 -1.26
CA VAL A 246 -5.77 -11.29 -1.12
C VAL A 246 -5.23 -12.64 -1.63
N LEU A 247 -5.88 -13.75 -1.26
CA LEU A 247 -5.50 -15.08 -1.71
C LEU A 247 -5.70 -15.26 -3.23
N SER A 248 -6.79 -14.71 -3.76
CA SER A 248 -7.11 -14.79 -5.20
C SER A 248 -6.16 -13.96 -6.06
N ASN A 249 -5.65 -12.84 -5.54
CA ASN A 249 -4.69 -12.00 -6.25
C ASN A 249 -3.34 -12.71 -6.52
N ARG A 250 -3.01 -13.78 -5.78
CA ARG A 250 -1.75 -14.56 -5.92
C ARG A 250 -0.44 -13.74 -5.80
N GLY A 251 -0.53 -12.50 -5.33
CA GLY A 251 0.60 -11.60 -5.11
C GLY A 251 0.78 -11.24 -3.64
N GLY A 252 1.68 -10.28 -3.38
CA GLY A 252 1.97 -9.74 -2.05
C GLY A 252 3.31 -10.21 -1.48
N TYR A 253 3.57 -9.85 -0.23
CA TYR A 253 4.88 -10.09 0.41
C TYR A 253 5.11 -11.55 0.83
N TYR A 254 4.04 -12.28 1.19
CA TYR A 254 4.13 -13.63 1.73
C TYR A 254 3.51 -14.69 0.79
N SER A 255 3.83 -15.97 1.06
CA SER A 255 3.18 -17.09 0.40
C SER A 255 1.72 -17.25 0.83
N PRO A 256 0.86 -17.90 0.02
CA PRO A 256 -0.54 -18.15 0.37
C PRO A 256 -0.75 -18.81 1.73
N ALA A 257 0.17 -19.69 2.15
CA ALA A 257 0.11 -20.37 3.45
C ALA A 257 0.13 -19.38 4.63
N VAL A 258 0.87 -18.28 4.52
CA VAL A 258 0.92 -17.25 5.56
C VAL A 258 -0.41 -16.50 5.66
N TYR A 259 -1.03 -16.16 4.52
CA TYR A 259 -2.34 -15.51 4.49
C TYR A 259 -3.45 -16.42 5.02
N ILE A 260 -3.40 -17.73 4.73
CA ILE A 260 -4.32 -18.72 5.31
C ILE A 260 -4.16 -18.78 6.83
N GLN A 261 -2.91 -18.80 7.33
CA GLN A 261 -2.67 -18.83 8.77
C GLN A 261 -3.07 -17.52 9.45
N GLU A 262 -2.85 -16.37 8.80
CA GLU A 262 -3.34 -15.08 9.29
C GLU A 262 -4.86 -15.05 9.36
N SER A 263 -5.55 -15.56 8.33
CA SER A 263 -7.01 -15.67 8.31
C SER A 263 -7.52 -16.48 9.51
N LYS A 264 -6.85 -17.60 9.83
CA LYS A 264 -7.15 -18.39 11.04
C LYS A 264 -6.91 -17.60 12.33
N ARG A 265 -5.82 -16.82 12.44
CA ARG A 265 -5.55 -15.94 13.61
C ARG A 265 -6.60 -14.85 13.77
N MET A 266 -7.17 -14.36 12.67
CA MET A 266 -8.29 -13.41 12.66
C MET A 266 -9.63 -14.07 13.05
N GLY A 267 -9.64 -15.38 13.30
CA GLY A 267 -10.82 -16.16 13.65
C GLY A 267 -11.72 -16.47 12.46
N LEU A 268 -11.17 -16.54 11.25
CA LEU A 268 -11.90 -16.95 10.05
C LEU A 268 -11.87 -18.47 9.88
N ILE A 269 -12.98 -19.03 9.41
CA ILE A 269 -13.09 -20.46 9.11
C ILE A 269 -12.67 -20.70 7.67
N ILE A 270 -11.63 -21.50 7.47
CA ILE A 270 -11.18 -21.90 6.12
C ILE A 270 -11.90 -23.18 5.73
N LYS A 271 -12.69 -23.13 4.67
CA LYS A 271 -13.32 -24.28 4.03
C LYS A 271 -12.45 -24.75 2.88
N LEU A 272 -12.10 -26.03 2.91
CA LEU A 272 -11.35 -26.68 1.84
C LEU A 272 -12.12 -26.59 0.52
N PRO A 273 -11.44 -26.71 -0.63
CA PRO A 273 -12.09 -26.74 -1.93
C PRO A 273 -13.25 -27.75 -1.96
N SER A 274 -14.30 -27.46 -2.72
CA SER A 274 -15.47 -28.35 -2.84
C SER A 274 -16.10 -28.22 -4.22
N ILE A 275 -16.39 -29.34 -4.87
CA ILE A 275 -17.08 -29.35 -6.18
C ILE A 275 -18.45 -28.67 -6.14
N ASN A 276 -19.09 -28.64 -4.98
CA ASN A 276 -20.42 -28.07 -4.80
C ASN A 276 -20.43 -26.62 -4.30
N LYS A 277 -19.29 -26.05 -3.91
CA LYS A 277 -19.24 -24.72 -3.27
C LYS A 277 -18.12 -23.81 -3.77
N SER A 278 -17.01 -24.35 -4.24
CA SER A 278 -15.86 -23.56 -4.69
C SER A 278 -16.08 -22.94 -6.05
N GLU A 279 -15.66 -21.70 -6.21
CA GLU A 279 -15.50 -21.05 -7.51
C GLU A 279 -14.05 -21.18 -7.99
N TYR A 280 -13.71 -20.58 -9.13
CA TYR A 280 -12.31 -20.46 -9.54
C TYR A 280 -11.50 -19.72 -8.46
N GLU A 281 -11.96 -18.52 -8.08
CA GLU A 281 -11.36 -17.68 -7.05
C GLU A 281 -11.76 -18.10 -5.63
N TYR A 282 -10.98 -17.67 -4.62
CA TYR A 282 -11.41 -17.77 -3.24
C TYR A 282 -12.59 -16.83 -3.01
N THR A 283 -13.59 -17.30 -2.28
CA THR A 283 -14.75 -16.49 -1.92
C THR A 283 -14.85 -16.36 -0.40
N GLY A 284 -15.18 -15.16 0.06
CA GLY A 284 -15.34 -14.85 1.48
C GLY A 284 -16.78 -14.43 1.77
N LYS A 285 -17.37 -14.96 2.85
CA LYS A 285 -18.67 -14.53 3.36
C LYS A 285 -18.84 -14.96 4.81
N ASN A 286 -19.48 -14.13 5.64
CA ASN A 286 -19.90 -14.50 7.01
C ASN A 286 -18.77 -15.12 7.85
N ARG A 287 -17.57 -14.52 7.81
CA ARG A 287 -16.35 -15.01 8.49
C ARG A 287 -15.84 -16.38 8.02
N GLN A 288 -16.26 -16.84 6.84
CA GLN A 288 -15.78 -18.07 6.22
C GLN A 288 -15.09 -17.74 4.89
N ILE A 289 -13.99 -18.43 4.61
CA ILE A 289 -13.32 -18.39 3.31
C ILE A 289 -13.46 -19.76 2.68
N GLN A 290 -14.13 -19.81 1.53
CA GLN A 290 -14.17 -20.99 0.66
C GLN A 290 -12.95 -20.93 -0.27
N MET A 291 -12.09 -21.95 -0.18
CA MET A 291 -10.94 -22.04 -1.06
C MET A 291 -11.38 -22.23 -2.51
N GLY A 292 -10.86 -21.38 -3.40
CA GLY A 292 -11.11 -21.49 -4.84
C GLY A 292 -10.33 -22.64 -5.46
N PHE A 293 -10.82 -23.19 -6.56
CA PHE A 293 -10.12 -24.25 -7.30
C PHE A 293 -8.73 -23.82 -7.78
N MET A 294 -8.51 -22.52 -7.94
CA MET A 294 -7.22 -21.93 -8.24
C MET A 294 -6.11 -22.31 -7.23
N SER A 295 -6.46 -22.83 -6.05
CA SER A 295 -5.50 -23.33 -5.07
C SER A 295 -4.92 -24.71 -5.42
N ILE A 296 -5.60 -25.45 -6.29
CA ILE A 296 -5.22 -26.82 -6.66
C ILE A 296 -4.22 -26.74 -7.81
N LYS A 297 -3.00 -27.20 -7.54
CA LYS A 297 -1.94 -27.23 -8.53
C LYS A 297 -2.29 -28.27 -9.62
N ASN A 298 -2.02 -27.92 -10.88
CA ASN A 298 -2.22 -28.76 -12.07
C ASN A 298 -3.69 -29.06 -12.44
N LEU A 299 -4.68 -28.48 -11.76
CA LEU A 299 -6.06 -28.53 -12.23
C LEU A 299 -6.23 -27.48 -13.35
N SER A 300 -6.71 -27.90 -14.52
CA SER A 300 -6.81 -26.98 -15.67
C SER A 300 -7.95 -25.96 -15.49
N ASN A 301 -7.74 -24.74 -15.99
CA ASN A 301 -8.78 -23.70 -15.98
C ASN A 301 -10.03 -24.15 -16.77
N THR A 302 -9.84 -24.93 -17.84
CA THR A 302 -10.93 -25.50 -18.62
C THR A 302 -11.80 -26.40 -17.76
N SER A 303 -11.21 -27.35 -17.03
CA SER A 303 -11.95 -28.26 -16.15
C SER A 303 -12.63 -27.52 -15.02
N ILE A 304 -12.01 -26.49 -14.43
CA ILE A 304 -12.66 -25.65 -13.41
C ILE A 304 -13.91 -24.97 -13.98
N ASN A 305 -13.82 -24.38 -15.17
CA ASN A 305 -14.96 -23.71 -15.80
C ASN A 305 -16.10 -24.69 -16.07
N ILE A 306 -15.81 -25.87 -16.62
CA ILE A 306 -16.80 -26.92 -16.85
C ILE A 306 -17.50 -27.31 -15.54
N ILE A 307 -16.74 -27.55 -14.47
CA ILE A 307 -17.31 -27.91 -13.15
C ILE A 307 -18.27 -26.84 -12.65
N VAL A 308 -17.89 -25.56 -12.75
CA VAL A 308 -18.70 -24.43 -12.29
C VAL A 308 -19.95 -24.23 -13.16
N GLU A 309 -19.82 -24.32 -14.48
CA GLU A 309 -20.94 -24.21 -15.42
C GLU A 309 -21.93 -25.35 -15.26
N GLU A 310 -21.44 -26.58 -15.21
CA GLU A 310 -22.27 -27.76 -14.98
C GLU A 310 -23.01 -27.63 -13.65
N ARG A 311 -22.34 -27.23 -12.57
CA ARG A 311 -22.99 -27.00 -11.27
C ARG A 311 -24.09 -25.94 -11.36
N LYS A 312 -23.88 -24.87 -12.13
CA LYS A 312 -24.86 -23.79 -12.30
C LYS A 312 -26.09 -24.27 -13.08
N ASN A 313 -25.90 -25.09 -14.11
CA ASN A 313 -26.98 -25.57 -14.99
C ASN A 313 -27.74 -26.75 -14.39
N GLY A 314 -27.04 -27.73 -13.82
CA GLY A 314 -27.59 -28.99 -13.33
C GLY A 314 -27.67 -29.13 -11.82
N GLY A 315 -27.34 -28.08 -11.05
CA GLY A 315 -27.32 -28.09 -9.59
C GLY A 315 -26.15 -28.89 -8.99
N SER A 316 -26.21 -29.13 -7.68
CA SER A 316 -25.14 -29.82 -6.93
C SER A 316 -24.91 -31.26 -7.39
N PHE A 317 -23.65 -31.68 -7.38
CA PHE A 317 -23.25 -33.07 -7.57
C PHE A 317 -23.56 -33.88 -6.29
N TYR A 318 -24.25 -35.00 -6.44
CA TYR A 318 -24.64 -35.87 -5.32
C TYR A 318 -23.90 -37.21 -5.28
N SER A 319 -23.18 -37.57 -6.34
CA SER A 319 -22.33 -38.76 -6.41
C SER A 319 -21.15 -38.56 -7.35
N LEU A 320 -20.12 -39.40 -7.23
CA LEU A 320 -18.95 -39.38 -8.12
C LEU A 320 -19.36 -39.72 -9.56
N SER A 321 -20.30 -40.66 -9.74
CA SER A 321 -20.86 -40.99 -11.05
C SER A 321 -21.61 -39.82 -11.69
N ASN A 322 -22.39 -39.05 -10.91
CA ASN A 322 -23.06 -37.85 -11.42
C ASN A 322 -22.06 -36.78 -11.86
N PHE A 323 -20.97 -36.61 -11.10
CA PHE A 323 -19.88 -35.72 -11.46
C PHE A 323 -19.22 -36.15 -12.78
N PHE A 324 -18.89 -37.44 -12.93
CA PHE A 324 -18.29 -37.98 -14.16
C PHE A 324 -19.15 -37.79 -15.39
N LEU A 325 -20.44 -38.12 -15.31
CA LEU A 325 -21.37 -38.01 -16.44
C LEU A 325 -21.55 -36.58 -16.94
N ARG A 326 -21.37 -35.59 -16.07
CA ARG A 326 -21.59 -34.17 -16.38
C ARG A 326 -20.33 -33.47 -16.82
N VAL A 327 -19.23 -33.69 -16.11
CA VAL A 327 -17.97 -32.96 -16.32
C VAL A 327 -17.04 -33.69 -17.30
N ASN A 328 -17.15 -35.01 -17.40
CA ASN A 328 -16.25 -35.86 -18.20
C ASN A 328 -14.76 -35.56 -17.90
N SER A 329 -14.41 -35.44 -16.61
CA SER A 329 -13.05 -35.11 -16.18
C SER A 329 -12.11 -36.30 -16.42
N GLY A 330 -10.87 -36.03 -16.82
CA GLY A 330 -9.85 -37.07 -16.97
C GLY A 330 -9.47 -37.73 -15.64
N TYR A 331 -8.89 -38.93 -15.72
CA TYR A 331 -8.46 -39.71 -14.54
C TYR A 331 -7.51 -38.89 -13.65
N GLU A 332 -6.46 -38.30 -14.21
CA GLU A 332 -5.44 -37.54 -13.45
C GLU A 332 -6.03 -36.33 -12.71
N GLU A 333 -6.91 -35.55 -13.37
CA GLU A 333 -7.57 -34.41 -12.74
C GLU A 333 -8.54 -34.86 -11.64
N THR A 334 -9.24 -35.98 -11.84
CA THR A 334 -10.11 -36.52 -10.80
C THR A 334 -9.31 -37.02 -9.60
N VAL A 335 -8.17 -37.67 -9.81
CA VAL A 335 -7.23 -38.02 -8.72
C VAL A 335 -6.83 -36.76 -7.93
N LEU A 336 -6.54 -35.64 -8.60
CA LEU A 336 -6.24 -34.38 -7.91
C LEU A 336 -7.44 -33.87 -7.09
N LEU A 337 -8.65 -33.93 -7.64
CA LEU A 337 -9.88 -33.52 -6.96
C LEU A 337 -10.24 -34.42 -5.76
N ILE A 338 -9.85 -35.70 -5.78
CA ILE A 338 -10.00 -36.61 -4.64
C ILE A 338 -8.90 -36.32 -3.60
N ASN A 339 -7.63 -36.25 -4.03
CA ASN A 339 -6.48 -36.05 -3.14
C ASN A 339 -6.49 -34.70 -2.41
N CYS A 340 -6.96 -33.65 -3.08
CA CYS A 340 -7.01 -32.31 -2.49
C CYS A 340 -8.30 -32.04 -1.68
N GLY A 341 -9.26 -32.98 -1.67
CA GLY A 341 -10.51 -32.88 -0.93
C GLY A 341 -11.74 -32.22 -1.59
N PRO A 342 -11.71 -31.64 -2.82
CA PRO A 342 -12.94 -31.18 -3.49
C PRO A 342 -14.13 -32.13 -3.48
N ILE A 343 -13.88 -33.43 -3.59
CA ILE A 343 -14.91 -34.46 -3.72
C ILE A 343 -15.42 -34.95 -2.35
N ASP A 344 -14.75 -34.61 -1.25
CA ASP A 344 -15.12 -35.06 0.11
C ASP A 344 -16.53 -34.62 0.54
N CYS A 345 -17.07 -33.58 -0.11
CA CYS A 345 -18.45 -33.14 0.11
C CYS A 345 -19.53 -34.18 -0.28
N LEU A 346 -19.16 -35.27 -0.94
CA LEU A 346 -20.04 -36.41 -1.25
C LEU A 346 -20.15 -37.42 -0.09
N ASN A 347 -19.49 -37.19 1.05
CA ASN A 347 -19.52 -38.04 2.25
C ASN A 347 -19.07 -39.49 2.01
N GLN A 348 -18.17 -39.70 1.05
CA GLN A 348 -17.50 -40.98 0.81
C GLN A 348 -16.07 -40.92 1.33
N THR A 349 -15.54 -42.06 1.77
CA THR A 349 -14.13 -42.11 2.20
C THR A 349 -13.21 -41.94 1.00
N HIS A 350 -12.04 -41.35 1.22
CA HIS A 350 -11.00 -41.21 0.21
C HIS A 350 -10.69 -42.54 -0.52
N LEU A 351 -10.56 -43.64 0.22
CA LEU A 351 -10.32 -44.99 -0.34
C LEU A 351 -11.48 -45.46 -1.22
N THR A 352 -12.72 -45.18 -0.81
CA THR A 352 -13.91 -45.50 -1.61
C THR A 352 -13.92 -44.72 -2.93
N LEU A 353 -13.60 -43.43 -2.88
CA LEU A 353 -13.55 -42.56 -4.06
C LEU A 353 -12.49 -43.02 -5.06
N MET A 354 -11.28 -43.33 -4.58
CA MET A 354 -10.21 -43.87 -5.43
C MET A 354 -10.58 -45.20 -6.07
N ARG A 355 -11.20 -46.11 -5.31
CA ARG A 355 -11.66 -47.39 -5.87
C ARG A 355 -12.76 -47.22 -6.91
N LEU A 356 -13.69 -46.29 -6.68
CA LEU A 356 -14.76 -46.01 -7.66
C LEU A 356 -14.19 -45.39 -8.94
N LEU A 357 -13.15 -44.56 -8.82
CA LEU A 357 -12.45 -43.97 -9.95
C LEU A 357 -11.78 -45.03 -10.84
N ASP A 358 -11.26 -46.13 -10.28
CA ASP A 358 -10.66 -47.21 -11.06
C ASP A 358 -11.71 -48.09 -11.79
N ILE A 359 -13.00 -47.99 -11.39
CA ILE A 359 -14.10 -48.78 -11.95
C ILE A 359 -14.83 -48.04 -13.08
N TYR A 360 -15.00 -46.71 -12.91
CA TYR A 360 -15.63 -45.84 -13.91
C TYR A 360 -14.64 -45.45 -15.00
#